data_AF-A0A1Y0KVG9-F1
#
_entry.id   AF-A0A1Y0KVG9-F1
#
_cell.length_a   1.000
_cell.length_b   1.000
_cell.length_c   1.000
_cell.angle_alpha   90.00
_cell.angle_beta   90.00
_cell.angle_gamma   90.00
#
_symmetry.space_group_name_H-M   'P 1'
#
loop_
_entity.id
_entity.type
_entity.pdbx_description
1 polymer ?
#
loop_
_entity_poly.entity_id
_entity_poly.type
_entity_poly.pdbx_seq_one_letter_code
_entity_poly.pdbx_strand_id
1 'polypeptide(L)'
;MQTSANASRPKGSVWTDPKVRAWLFQILAIIAVVALGWFLFDNTQTNLDKRGITSGFSFLNNSAGFGIAQHLIEYTESDSYGRVFVIGLLNTLLVSGIGIVGATLLGFILGIARLSPNWLVSKLATVYIEIFRNIPPLLQIFFWYFAVMLAMPSPKQSLEFGSMFFINNRGLYMPSPSVTDAFTPFLIALLLTIVAIIFMVRWGRARFEKTGQPFPLLMVSLAMLVVIPGLTIALSGNPLTWQSPELKGFNFRGGWVMIPELIALTLALTIYTAAFIAEIVRSGIQAVSHGQTEAARSLGLPAGKILRLVVIPQSLRVIIPPLTSQYLNLAKNSSLAAGIGYPDMVSLFAGTVLNQTGQAIEVIAITMSVYLAISISISLFMNWYNKRIALIER
;
A
#
# COMPACT_ATOMS: atom_id res chain seq x y z
N MET A 1 79.14 -5.96 -15.51
CA MET A 1 78.51 -5.39 -14.29
C MET A 1 77.48 -6.38 -13.80
N GLN A 2 77.81 -7.06 -12.71
CA GLN A 2 77.07 -8.22 -12.18
C GLN A 2 75.86 -7.80 -11.36
N THR A 3 74.84 -8.65 -11.47
CA THR A 3 73.57 -8.69 -10.74
C THR A 3 73.70 -8.81 -9.22
N SER A 4 72.88 -8.05 -8.50
CA SER A 4 72.46 -8.31 -7.12
C SER A 4 71.17 -7.53 -6.87
N ALA A 5 70.13 -7.99 -6.20
CA ALA A 5 69.66 -9.29 -5.74
C ALA A 5 68.21 -8.99 -5.29
N ASN A 6 67.25 -9.84 -5.64
CA ASN A 6 65.88 -9.76 -5.10
C ASN A 6 65.95 -9.91 -3.56
N ALA A 7 65.84 -8.81 -2.83
CA ALA A 7 65.71 -8.83 -1.38
C ALA A 7 64.29 -9.30 -1.03
N SER A 8 64.18 -10.54 -0.54
CA SER A 8 62.96 -11.10 0.03
C SER A 8 62.53 -10.28 1.25
N ARG A 9 61.34 -9.64 1.19
CA ARG A 9 60.73 -8.98 2.35
C ARG A 9 60.60 -9.98 3.51
N PRO A 10 60.95 -9.61 4.76
CA PRO A 10 60.79 -10.50 5.90
C PRO A 10 59.31 -10.85 6.04
N LYS A 11 58.99 -12.15 6.19
CA LYS A 11 57.64 -12.62 6.50
C LYS A 11 57.29 -12.07 7.89
N GLY A 12 56.55 -10.96 7.92
CA GLY A 12 56.02 -10.39 9.16
C GLY A 12 55.16 -11.42 9.89
N SER A 13 55.24 -11.43 11.22
CA SER A 13 54.44 -12.31 12.07
C SER A 13 52.96 -12.21 11.71
N VAL A 14 52.27 -13.35 11.65
CA VAL A 14 50.84 -13.46 11.34
C VAL A 14 49.98 -12.58 12.28
N TRP A 15 50.50 -12.27 13.48
CA TRP A 15 49.85 -11.46 14.50
C TRP A 15 50.02 -9.94 14.31
N THR A 16 51.00 -9.49 13.53
CA THR A 16 51.21 -8.06 13.21
C THR A 16 50.59 -7.65 11.88
N ASP A 17 50.06 -8.61 11.10
CA ASP A 17 49.34 -8.32 9.86
C ASP A 17 47.92 -7.76 10.18
N PRO A 18 47.64 -6.49 9.82
CA PRO A 18 46.34 -5.87 10.10
C PRO A 18 45.16 -6.60 9.45
N LYS A 19 45.35 -7.32 8.34
CA LYS A 19 44.28 -8.11 7.70
C LYS A 19 43.91 -9.33 8.53
N VAL A 20 44.90 -10.04 9.07
CA VAL A 20 44.67 -11.24 9.90
C VAL A 20 43.97 -10.88 11.21
N ARG A 21 44.37 -9.77 11.84
CA ARG A 21 43.73 -9.26 13.05
C ARG A 21 42.27 -8.82 12.81
N ALA A 22 41.99 -8.20 11.67
CA ALA A 22 40.63 -7.83 11.30
C ALA A 22 39.73 -9.07 11.14
N TRP A 23 40.21 -10.11 10.44
CA TRP A 23 39.51 -11.39 10.32
C TRP A 23 39.29 -12.05 11.69
N LEU A 24 40.30 -12.05 12.57
CA LEU A 24 40.20 -12.63 13.91
C LEU A 24 39.13 -11.93 14.76
N PHE A 25 39.09 -10.60 14.76
CA PHE A 25 38.04 -9.86 15.48
C PHE A 25 36.65 -10.02 14.86
N GLN A 26 36.53 -10.12 13.54
CA GLN A 26 35.25 -10.42 12.89
C GLN A 26 34.75 -11.83 13.25
N ILE A 27 35.61 -12.84 13.25
CA ILE A 27 35.27 -14.20 13.65
C ILE A 27 34.88 -14.24 15.13
N LEU A 28 35.67 -13.62 16.02
CA LEU A 28 35.34 -13.51 17.44
C LEU A 28 34.00 -12.79 17.67
N ALA A 29 33.73 -11.72 16.93
CA ALA A 29 32.46 -11.02 17.01
C ALA A 29 31.30 -11.91 16.55
N ILE A 30 31.45 -12.65 15.45
CA ILE A 30 30.43 -13.61 14.97
C ILE A 30 30.20 -14.69 16.03
N ILE A 31 31.26 -15.29 16.59
CA ILE A 31 31.15 -16.31 17.63
C ILE A 31 30.44 -15.74 18.86
N ALA A 32 30.81 -14.54 19.31
CA ALA A 32 30.18 -13.89 20.46
C ALA A 32 28.69 -13.62 20.22
N VAL A 33 28.32 -13.14 19.02
CA VAL A 33 26.92 -12.91 18.64
C VAL A 33 26.13 -14.21 18.58
N VAL A 34 26.69 -15.26 17.97
CA VAL A 34 26.05 -16.58 17.88
C VAL A 34 25.90 -17.21 19.27
N ALA A 35 26.93 -17.14 20.11
CA ALA A 35 26.90 -17.65 21.48
C ALA A 35 25.88 -16.90 22.35
N LEU A 36 25.82 -15.57 22.24
CA LEU A 36 24.81 -14.76 22.92
C LEU A 36 23.39 -15.12 22.44
N GLY A 37 23.20 -15.25 21.13
CA GLY A 37 21.92 -15.66 20.55
C GLY A 37 21.48 -17.05 21.02
N TRP A 38 22.40 -18.00 21.05
CA TRP A 38 22.15 -19.35 21.57
C TRP A 38 21.81 -19.33 23.06
N PHE A 39 22.57 -18.60 23.88
CA PHE A 39 22.30 -18.44 25.31
C PHE A 39 20.91 -17.84 25.56
N LEU A 40 20.53 -16.80 24.81
CA LEU A 40 19.20 -16.19 24.92
C LEU A 40 18.09 -17.16 24.52
N PHE A 41 18.28 -17.92 23.43
CA PHE A 41 17.32 -18.90 22.96
C PHE A 41 17.13 -20.04 23.99
N ASP A 42 18.22 -20.65 24.45
CA ASP A 42 18.20 -21.76 25.41
C ASP A 42 17.61 -21.34 26.76
N ASN A 43 18.02 -20.16 27.27
CA ASN A 43 17.45 -19.60 28.48
C ASN A 43 15.96 -19.32 28.32
N THR A 44 15.52 -18.81 27.18
CA THR A 44 14.11 -18.54 26.91
C THR A 44 13.30 -19.82 26.89
N GLN A 45 13.73 -20.81 26.10
CA GLN A 45 13.06 -22.11 25.98
C GLN A 45 12.93 -22.79 27.35
N THR A 46 14.02 -22.83 28.12
CA THR A 46 14.02 -23.41 29.47
C THR A 46 13.06 -22.69 30.42
N ASN A 47 12.93 -21.36 30.31
CA ASN A 47 11.98 -20.59 31.13
C ASN A 47 10.52 -20.79 30.69
N LEU A 48 10.26 -21.00 29.40
CA LEU A 48 8.92 -21.32 28.88
C LEU A 48 8.46 -22.71 29.34
N ASP A 49 9.34 -23.70 29.21
CA ASP A 49 9.05 -25.09 29.61
C ASP A 49 8.78 -25.17 31.12
N LYS A 50 9.59 -24.46 31.94
CA LYS A 50 9.36 -24.34 33.40
C LYS A 50 8.04 -23.68 33.77
N ARG A 51 7.49 -22.84 32.89
CA ARG A 51 6.19 -22.15 33.08
C ARG A 51 5.03 -22.89 32.40
N GLY A 52 5.28 -24.03 31.76
CA GLY A 52 4.27 -24.80 31.04
C GLY A 52 3.74 -24.09 29.79
N ILE A 53 4.48 -23.12 29.24
CA ILE A 53 4.08 -22.41 28.02
C ILE A 53 4.53 -23.23 26.82
N THR A 54 3.57 -23.78 26.07
CA THR A 54 3.85 -24.44 24.79
C THR A 54 4.47 -23.45 23.82
N SER A 55 5.63 -23.77 23.27
CA SER A 55 6.34 -22.97 22.24
C SER A 55 6.30 -23.66 20.88
N GLY A 56 6.64 -22.92 19.83
CA GLY A 56 6.69 -23.39 18.45
C GLY A 56 5.46 -23.07 17.60
N PHE A 57 5.58 -23.33 16.30
CA PHE A 57 4.61 -22.91 15.26
C PHE A 57 3.46 -23.89 15.02
N SER A 58 3.32 -24.93 15.84
CA SER A 58 2.29 -25.96 15.67
C SER A 58 0.87 -25.40 15.78
N PHE A 59 0.69 -24.33 16.58
CA PHE A 59 -0.61 -23.66 16.71
C PHE A 59 -1.19 -23.16 15.40
N LEU A 60 -0.37 -22.86 14.40
CA LEU A 60 -0.87 -22.37 13.10
C LEU A 60 -1.82 -23.38 12.43
N ASN A 61 -1.72 -24.67 12.78
CA ASN A 61 -2.59 -25.72 12.26
C ASN A 61 -3.84 -25.96 13.13
N ASN A 62 -3.92 -25.36 14.32
CA ASN A 62 -5.07 -25.51 15.20
C ASN A 62 -6.24 -24.65 14.72
N SER A 63 -7.47 -25.11 14.99
CA SER A 63 -8.69 -24.35 14.74
C SER A 63 -8.68 -23.04 15.52
N ALA A 64 -9.04 -21.94 14.86
CA ALA A 64 -9.05 -20.61 15.46
C ALA A 64 -10.18 -20.46 16.50
N GLY A 65 -11.40 -20.91 16.18
CA GLY A 65 -12.52 -20.89 17.12
C GLY A 65 -13.10 -19.50 17.39
N PHE A 66 -12.87 -18.53 16.50
CA PHE A 66 -13.47 -17.19 16.58
C PHE A 66 -13.82 -16.63 15.20
N GLY A 67 -14.89 -15.81 15.14
CA GLY A 67 -15.32 -15.14 13.93
C GLY A 67 -14.49 -13.89 13.60
N ILE A 68 -14.34 -13.60 12.30
CA ILE A 68 -13.66 -12.40 11.80
C ILE A 68 -14.65 -11.57 10.99
N ALA A 69 -14.88 -10.31 11.38
CA ALA A 69 -15.90 -9.46 10.75
C ALA A 69 -15.60 -9.07 9.29
N GLN A 70 -14.32 -8.90 8.95
CA GLN A 70 -13.86 -8.56 7.60
C GLN A 70 -12.86 -9.61 7.12
N HIS A 71 -13.17 -10.28 6.01
CA HIS A 71 -12.27 -11.22 5.37
C HIS A 71 -12.43 -11.15 3.83
N LEU A 72 -11.30 -11.09 3.11
CA LEU A 72 -11.31 -11.07 1.64
C LEU A 72 -11.42 -12.47 1.02
N ILE A 73 -11.14 -13.50 1.80
CA ILE A 73 -11.28 -14.91 1.44
C ILE A 73 -12.34 -15.53 2.34
N GLU A 74 -12.98 -16.61 1.88
CA GLU A 74 -13.95 -17.35 2.70
C GLU A 74 -13.31 -17.80 4.00
N TYR A 75 -14.05 -17.71 5.10
CA TYR A 75 -13.56 -18.04 6.43
C TYR A 75 -14.69 -18.56 7.31
N THR A 76 -14.37 -19.57 8.11
CA THR A 76 -15.23 -20.18 9.11
C THR A 76 -14.46 -20.33 10.43
N GLU A 77 -15.15 -20.41 11.55
CA GLU A 77 -14.51 -20.50 12.87
C GLU A 77 -13.72 -21.82 13.06
N SER A 78 -14.01 -22.83 12.25
CA SER A 78 -13.27 -24.11 12.18
C SER A 78 -11.95 -24.02 11.41
N ASP A 79 -11.70 -22.93 10.69
CA ASP A 79 -10.46 -22.75 9.94
C ASP A 79 -9.26 -22.54 10.89
N SER A 80 -8.07 -22.81 10.37
CA SER A 80 -6.85 -22.76 11.17
C SER A 80 -6.35 -21.34 11.42
N TYR A 81 -5.51 -21.15 12.45
CA TYR A 81 -4.79 -19.90 12.67
C TYR A 81 -3.90 -19.50 11.47
N GLY A 82 -3.44 -20.46 10.67
CA GLY A 82 -2.77 -20.20 9.39
C GLY A 82 -3.67 -19.51 8.37
N ARG A 83 -4.98 -19.78 8.36
CA ARG A 83 -5.94 -19.04 7.53
C ARG A 83 -6.18 -17.64 8.09
N VAL A 84 -6.26 -17.51 9.43
CA VAL A 84 -6.32 -16.20 10.11
C VAL A 84 -5.11 -15.34 9.73
N PHE A 85 -3.90 -15.93 9.63
CA PHE A 85 -2.70 -15.21 9.18
C PHE A 85 -2.89 -14.57 7.81
N VAL A 86 -3.39 -15.36 6.85
CA VAL A 86 -3.63 -14.87 5.49
C VAL A 86 -4.68 -13.76 5.50
N ILE A 87 -5.75 -13.90 6.28
CA ILE A 87 -6.80 -12.88 6.40
C ILE A 87 -6.23 -11.58 7.00
N GLY A 88 -5.47 -11.66 8.10
CA GLY A 88 -4.85 -10.50 8.72
C GLY A 88 -3.88 -9.79 7.77
N LEU A 89 -3.05 -10.56 7.06
CA LEU A 89 -2.16 -10.03 6.02
C LEU A 89 -2.93 -9.32 4.90
N LEU A 90 -3.97 -9.95 4.37
CA LEU A 90 -4.79 -9.38 3.29
C LEU A 90 -5.52 -8.12 3.75
N ASN A 91 -6.06 -8.09 4.96
CA ASN A 91 -6.72 -6.92 5.54
C ASN A 91 -5.75 -5.76 5.78
N THR A 92 -4.53 -6.04 6.25
CA THR A 92 -3.45 -5.05 6.39
C THR A 92 -3.04 -4.48 5.02
N LEU A 93 -2.89 -5.34 4.01
CA LEU A 93 -2.57 -4.92 2.64
C LEU A 93 -3.71 -4.13 2.00
N LEU A 94 -4.96 -4.52 2.23
CA LEU A 94 -6.15 -3.83 1.73
C LEU A 94 -6.18 -2.37 2.21
N VAL A 95 -6.14 -2.16 3.54
CA VAL A 95 -6.19 -0.80 4.10
C VAL A 95 -4.96 0.00 3.69
N SER A 96 -3.77 -0.61 3.69
CA SER A 96 -2.53 0.07 3.29
C SER A 96 -2.59 0.50 1.82
N GLY A 97 -3.08 -0.36 0.94
CA GLY A 97 -3.23 -0.08 -0.48
C GLY A 97 -4.22 1.04 -0.76
N ILE A 98 -5.44 0.95 -0.20
CA ILE A 98 -6.46 1.99 -0.37
C ILE A 98 -5.97 3.32 0.23
N GLY A 99 -5.37 3.28 1.43
CA GLY A 99 -4.81 4.45 2.09
C GLY A 99 -3.68 5.10 1.30
N ILE A 100 -2.74 4.34 0.75
CA ILE A 100 -1.65 4.87 -0.09
C ILE A 100 -2.22 5.57 -1.33
N VAL A 101 -3.15 4.93 -2.03
CA VAL A 101 -3.76 5.50 -3.23
C VAL A 101 -4.55 6.77 -2.87
N GLY A 102 -5.43 6.70 -1.87
CA GLY A 102 -6.23 7.82 -1.40
C GLY A 102 -5.37 9.00 -0.94
N ALA A 103 -4.37 8.74 -0.09
CA ALA A 103 -3.48 9.77 0.44
C ALA A 103 -2.64 10.42 -0.66
N THR A 104 -2.21 9.65 -1.65
CA THR A 104 -1.44 10.18 -2.79
C THR A 104 -2.32 11.11 -3.62
N LEU A 105 -3.51 10.66 -4.02
CA LEU A 105 -4.42 11.48 -4.82
C LEU A 105 -4.80 12.77 -4.10
N LEU A 106 -5.27 12.66 -2.85
CA LEU A 106 -5.67 13.81 -2.06
C LEU A 106 -4.49 14.74 -1.74
N GLY A 107 -3.36 14.17 -1.35
CA GLY A 107 -2.16 14.93 -0.99
C GLY A 107 -1.56 15.69 -2.18
N PHE A 108 -1.52 15.08 -3.38
CA PHE A 108 -1.09 15.80 -4.58
C PHE A 108 -2.04 16.95 -4.95
N ILE A 109 -3.36 16.71 -4.88
CA ILE A 109 -4.36 17.77 -5.14
C ILE A 109 -4.16 18.93 -4.15
N LEU A 110 -4.04 18.64 -2.85
CA LEU A 110 -3.86 19.65 -1.81
C LEU A 110 -2.52 20.39 -1.93
N GLY A 111 -1.45 19.66 -2.27
CA GLY A 111 -0.12 20.24 -2.48
C GLY A 111 -0.10 21.26 -3.62
N ILE A 112 -0.76 20.94 -4.74
CA ILE A 112 -0.92 21.85 -5.88
C ILE A 112 -1.87 23.00 -5.53
N ALA A 113 -3.01 22.70 -4.88
CA ALA A 113 -3.99 23.69 -4.46
C ALA A 113 -3.37 24.76 -3.55
N ARG A 114 -2.44 24.38 -2.67
CA ARG A 114 -1.71 25.31 -1.82
C ARG A 114 -0.82 26.30 -2.58
N LEU A 115 -0.30 25.91 -3.75
CA LEU A 115 0.47 26.78 -4.65
C LEU A 115 -0.40 27.59 -5.62
N SER A 116 -1.72 27.43 -5.56
CA SER A 116 -2.64 28.15 -6.42
C SER A 116 -2.55 29.66 -6.19
N PRO A 117 -2.58 30.49 -7.26
CA PRO A 117 -2.68 31.95 -7.11
C PRO A 117 -4.02 32.39 -6.52
N ASN A 118 -5.03 31.52 -6.49
CA ASN A 118 -6.31 31.80 -5.85
C ASN A 118 -6.15 31.73 -4.31
N TRP A 119 -6.27 32.89 -3.66
CA TRP A 119 -6.13 33.04 -2.21
C TRP A 119 -7.02 32.09 -1.41
N LEU A 120 -8.29 31.92 -1.81
CA LEU A 120 -9.24 31.08 -1.08
C LEU A 120 -8.81 29.61 -1.13
N VAL A 121 -8.46 29.12 -2.32
CA VAL A 121 -8.01 27.73 -2.51
C VAL A 121 -6.72 27.45 -1.74
N SER A 122 -5.76 28.37 -1.81
CA SER A 122 -4.49 28.24 -1.09
C SER A 122 -4.69 28.27 0.44
N LYS A 123 -5.57 29.14 0.94
CA LYS A 123 -5.88 29.23 2.37
C LYS A 123 -6.62 28.00 2.88
N LEU A 124 -7.64 27.51 2.17
CA LEU A 124 -8.36 26.30 2.56
C LEU A 124 -7.43 25.07 2.61
N ALA A 125 -6.55 24.92 1.61
CA ALA A 125 -5.53 23.87 1.61
C ALA A 125 -4.56 24.02 2.78
N THR A 126 -4.15 25.25 3.11
CA THR A 126 -3.25 25.51 4.25
C THR A 126 -3.89 25.13 5.58
N VAL A 127 -5.14 25.54 5.81
CA VAL A 127 -5.90 25.20 7.03
C VAL A 127 -6.04 23.69 7.18
N TYR A 128 -6.42 22.98 6.12
CA TYR A 128 -6.47 21.52 6.13
C TYR A 128 -5.12 20.92 6.55
N ILE A 129 -4.03 21.33 5.89
CA ILE A 129 -2.71 20.74 6.12
C ILE A 129 -2.23 20.99 7.55
N GLU A 130 -2.40 22.21 8.06
CA GLU A 130 -2.00 22.57 9.43
C GLU A 130 -2.82 21.82 10.47
N ILE A 131 -4.13 21.68 10.30
CA ILE A 131 -4.97 20.95 11.25
C ILE A 131 -4.57 19.47 11.29
N PHE A 132 -4.59 18.79 10.14
CA PHE A 132 -4.48 17.33 10.13
C PHE A 132 -3.06 16.81 10.40
N ARG A 133 -2.01 17.61 10.17
CA ARG A 133 -0.63 17.24 10.55
C ARG A 133 -0.37 17.31 12.04
N ASN A 134 -1.13 18.15 12.76
CA ASN A 134 -0.94 18.39 14.19
C ASN A 134 -1.81 17.49 15.07
N ILE A 135 -2.72 16.70 14.48
CA ILE A 135 -3.56 15.76 15.22
C ILE A 135 -2.94 14.35 15.19
N PRO A 136 -2.76 13.68 16.34
CA PRO A 136 -2.29 12.29 16.39
C PRO A 136 -3.13 11.35 15.51
N PRO A 137 -2.51 10.43 14.76
CA PRO A 137 -3.25 9.55 13.84
C PRO A 137 -4.26 8.66 14.56
N LEU A 138 -3.94 8.16 15.75
CA LEU A 138 -4.87 7.37 16.56
C LEU A 138 -6.12 8.17 16.96
N LEU A 139 -5.97 9.45 17.29
CA LEU A 139 -7.10 10.32 17.62
C LEU A 139 -8.00 10.53 16.41
N GLN A 140 -7.43 10.65 15.20
CA GLN A 140 -8.23 10.72 13.97
C GLN A 140 -9.00 9.42 13.74
N ILE A 141 -8.35 8.27 13.90
CA ILE A 141 -9.01 6.96 13.77
C ILE A 141 -10.21 6.88 14.73
N PHE A 142 -10.01 7.25 16.00
CA PHE A 142 -11.09 7.29 16.99
C PHE A 142 -12.19 8.28 16.65
N PHE A 143 -11.85 9.48 16.16
CA PHE A 143 -12.84 10.45 15.73
C PHE A 143 -13.72 9.92 14.59
N TRP A 144 -13.11 9.41 13.52
CA TRP A 144 -13.86 8.88 12.38
C TRP A 144 -14.69 7.65 12.75
N TYR A 145 -14.22 6.82 13.66
CA TYR A 145 -14.97 5.66 14.11
C TYR A 145 -16.09 6.01 15.10
N PHE A 146 -15.75 6.58 16.26
CA PHE A 146 -16.69 6.83 17.34
C PHE A 146 -17.60 8.04 17.08
N ALA A 147 -17.06 9.15 16.56
CA ALA A 147 -17.84 10.38 16.40
C ALA A 147 -18.59 10.43 15.06
N VAL A 148 -18.09 9.77 14.01
CA VAL A 148 -18.71 9.80 12.69
C VAL A 148 -19.44 8.50 12.39
N MET A 149 -18.76 7.35 12.31
CA MET A 149 -19.40 6.10 11.89
C MET A 149 -20.43 5.59 12.91
N LEU A 150 -20.11 5.55 14.21
CA LEU A 150 -21.04 5.06 15.23
C LEU A 150 -22.21 6.03 15.50
N ALA A 151 -22.05 7.32 15.17
CA ALA A 151 -23.11 8.32 15.24
C ALA A 151 -24.08 8.26 14.05
N MET A 152 -23.78 7.46 13.00
CA MET A 152 -24.69 7.30 11.87
C MET A 152 -26.00 6.61 12.29
N PRO A 153 -27.07 6.76 11.49
CA PRO A 153 -28.35 6.11 11.77
C PRO A 153 -28.25 4.59 11.88
N SER A 154 -29.24 3.99 12.55
CA SER A 154 -29.40 2.53 12.60
C SER A 154 -29.72 1.96 11.20
N PRO A 155 -29.52 0.65 10.95
CA PRO A 155 -29.75 0.05 9.64
C PRO A 155 -31.17 0.26 9.09
N LYS A 156 -32.19 0.38 9.94
CA LYS A 156 -33.58 0.65 9.53
C LYS A 156 -33.80 2.06 8.97
N GLN A 157 -32.93 3.00 9.32
CA GLN A 157 -32.97 4.40 8.90
C GLN A 157 -31.71 4.75 8.10
N SER A 158 -31.17 3.77 7.36
CA SER A 158 -29.94 3.95 6.60
C SER A 158 -30.06 5.12 5.63
N LEU A 159 -28.97 5.85 5.46
CA LEU A 159 -28.90 6.88 4.44
C LEU A 159 -28.75 6.16 3.09
N GLU A 160 -29.73 6.36 2.21
CA GLU A 160 -29.78 5.73 0.89
C GLU A 160 -29.21 6.65 -0.18
N PHE A 161 -28.28 6.14 -0.99
CA PHE A 161 -27.81 6.82 -2.19
C PHE A 161 -28.24 6.05 -3.43
N GLY A 162 -29.18 6.63 -4.19
CA GLY A 162 -29.61 6.12 -5.48
C GLY A 162 -30.17 4.70 -5.44
N SER A 163 -30.76 4.26 -4.31
CA SER A 163 -31.32 2.92 -4.07
C SER A 163 -30.34 1.73 -4.17
N MET A 164 -29.04 2.00 -4.34
CA MET A 164 -28.01 0.97 -4.51
C MET A 164 -27.04 0.92 -3.33
N PHE A 165 -26.76 2.06 -2.71
CA PHE A 165 -25.81 2.17 -1.61
C PHE A 165 -26.53 2.59 -0.34
N PHE A 166 -26.22 1.90 0.76
CA PHE A 166 -26.81 2.16 2.07
C PHE A 166 -25.70 2.35 3.08
N ILE A 167 -25.65 3.50 3.74
CA ILE A 167 -24.68 3.77 4.80
C ILE A 167 -25.39 3.93 6.14
N ASN A 168 -24.85 3.26 7.15
CA ASN A 168 -25.37 3.27 8.51
C ASN A 168 -24.24 2.98 9.51
N ASN A 169 -24.57 2.91 10.79
CA ASN A 169 -23.61 2.61 11.86
C ASN A 169 -23.00 1.20 11.81
N ARG A 170 -23.43 0.33 10.88
CA ARG A 170 -22.83 -0.98 10.58
C ARG A 170 -22.07 -1.02 9.27
N GLY A 171 -21.84 0.14 8.64
CA GLY A 171 -20.94 0.29 7.51
C GLY A 171 -21.64 0.72 6.23
N LEU A 172 -20.94 0.53 5.12
CA LEU A 172 -21.44 0.82 3.78
C LEU A 172 -21.78 -0.50 3.06
N TYR A 173 -23.03 -0.64 2.68
CA TYR A 173 -23.54 -1.73 1.88
C TYR A 173 -23.61 -1.30 0.42
N MET A 174 -23.09 -2.12 -0.47
CA MET A 174 -23.05 -1.86 -1.91
C MET A 174 -23.40 -3.11 -2.71
N PRO A 175 -23.85 -2.97 -3.97
CA PRO A 175 -24.20 -4.13 -4.78
C PRO A 175 -22.97 -4.99 -5.05
N SER A 176 -23.11 -6.31 -4.86
CA SER A 176 -22.05 -7.26 -5.21
C SER A 176 -22.31 -7.84 -6.60
N PRO A 177 -21.28 -7.96 -7.44
CA PRO A 177 -21.40 -8.67 -8.71
C PRO A 177 -21.49 -10.18 -8.46
N SER A 178 -22.50 -10.83 -9.03
CA SER A 178 -22.56 -12.29 -9.18
C SER A 178 -22.23 -12.68 -10.62
N VAL A 179 -21.38 -13.69 -10.74
CA VAL A 179 -20.89 -14.23 -12.00
C VAL A 179 -21.99 -15.08 -12.65
N THR A 180 -22.24 -14.88 -13.94
CA THR A 180 -23.14 -15.72 -14.75
C THR A 180 -22.35 -16.56 -15.75
N ASP A 181 -23.01 -17.48 -16.45
CA ASP A 181 -22.38 -18.32 -17.48
C ASP A 181 -21.78 -17.49 -18.64
N ALA A 182 -22.28 -16.27 -18.85
CA ALA A 182 -21.78 -15.32 -19.86
C ALA A 182 -20.44 -14.66 -19.47
N PHE A 183 -19.96 -14.86 -18.25
CA PHE A 183 -18.72 -14.25 -17.76
C PHE A 183 -17.47 -14.78 -18.45
N THR A 184 -17.35 -16.10 -18.61
CA THR A 184 -16.20 -16.72 -19.27
C THR A 184 -15.99 -16.24 -20.72
N PRO A 185 -17.00 -16.25 -21.60
CA PRO A 185 -16.83 -15.74 -22.96
C PRO A 185 -16.52 -14.23 -22.97
N PHE A 186 -17.13 -13.44 -22.08
CA PHE A 186 -16.81 -12.03 -21.92
C PHE A 186 -15.35 -11.79 -21.51
N LEU A 187 -14.83 -12.57 -20.56
CA LEU A 187 -13.45 -12.46 -20.09
C LEU A 187 -12.45 -12.82 -21.20
N ILE A 188 -12.73 -13.87 -21.97
CA ILE A 188 -11.91 -14.24 -23.14
C ILE A 188 -11.92 -13.11 -24.18
N ALA A 189 -13.09 -12.55 -24.51
CA ALA A 189 -13.21 -11.45 -25.45
C ALA A 189 -12.45 -10.20 -24.99
N LEU A 190 -12.51 -9.87 -23.70
CA LEU A 190 -11.77 -8.76 -23.11
C LEU A 190 -10.25 -8.99 -23.22
N LEU A 191 -9.75 -10.19 -22.92
CA LEU A 191 -8.34 -10.53 -23.05
C LEU A 191 -7.87 -10.43 -24.50
N LEU A 192 -8.63 -10.97 -25.45
CA LEU A 192 -8.34 -10.86 -26.88
C LEU A 192 -8.32 -9.40 -27.35
N THR A 193 -9.24 -8.58 -26.83
CA THR A 193 -9.28 -7.13 -27.12
C THR A 193 -8.03 -6.42 -26.62
N ILE A 194 -7.57 -6.72 -25.40
CA ILE A 194 -6.33 -6.16 -24.86
C ILE A 194 -5.12 -6.56 -25.72
N VAL A 195 -5.04 -7.83 -26.11
CA VAL A 195 -3.98 -8.33 -26.99
C VAL A 195 -4.02 -7.60 -28.35
N ALA A 196 -5.20 -7.46 -28.95
CA ALA A 196 -5.38 -6.72 -30.21
C ALA A 196 -4.97 -5.23 -30.08
N ILE A 197 -5.33 -4.56 -28.98
CA ILE A 197 -4.89 -3.20 -28.67
C ILE A 197 -3.36 -3.13 -28.58
N ILE A 198 -2.71 -4.08 -27.91
CA ILE A 198 -1.23 -4.08 -27.78
C ILE A 198 -0.57 -4.19 -29.16
N PHE A 199 -1.03 -5.11 -30.01
CA PHE A 199 -0.51 -5.24 -31.37
C PHE A 199 -0.78 -4.00 -32.22
N MET A 200 -1.99 -3.43 -32.13
CA MET A 200 -2.35 -2.20 -32.83
C MET A 200 -1.52 -1.01 -32.38
N VAL A 201 -1.25 -0.87 -31.07
CA VAL A 201 -0.42 0.21 -30.53
C VAL A 201 1.02 0.07 -31.02
N ARG A 202 1.56 -1.14 -31.02
CA ARG A 202 2.90 -1.41 -31.57
C ARG A 202 2.97 -1.08 -33.06
N TRP A 203 1.98 -1.51 -33.84
CA TRP A 203 1.91 -1.22 -35.27
C TRP A 203 1.72 0.27 -35.55
N GLY A 204 0.83 0.96 -34.83
CA GLY A 204 0.52 2.37 -35.02
C GLY A 204 1.71 3.28 -34.70
N ARG A 205 2.49 2.94 -33.65
CA ARG A 205 3.75 3.63 -33.35
C ARG A 205 4.82 3.38 -34.41
N ALA A 206 5.01 2.13 -34.83
CA ALA A 206 5.95 1.80 -35.91
C ALA A 206 5.58 2.47 -37.24
N ARG A 207 4.28 2.62 -37.53
CA ARG A 207 3.78 3.38 -38.68
C ARG A 207 4.11 4.87 -38.53
N PHE A 208 3.82 5.45 -37.38
CA PHE A 208 4.11 6.86 -37.12
C PHE A 208 5.60 7.19 -37.29
N GLU A 209 6.49 6.32 -36.78
CA GLU A 209 7.94 6.45 -36.97
C GLU A 209 8.37 6.39 -38.44
N LYS A 210 7.70 5.58 -39.27
CA LYS A 210 8.04 5.42 -40.69
C LYS A 210 7.42 6.48 -41.59
N THR A 211 6.18 6.91 -41.32
CA THR A 211 5.38 7.73 -42.26
C THR A 211 5.08 9.13 -41.73
N GLY A 212 5.34 9.42 -40.46
CA GLY A 212 5.01 10.70 -39.82
C GLY A 212 3.51 11.00 -39.69
N GLN A 213 2.64 10.11 -40.15
CA GLN A 213 1.19 10.29 -40.13
C GLN A 213 0.61 9.75 -38.82
N PRO A 214 -0.10 10.57 -38.02
CA PRO A 214 -0.70 10.13 -36.78
C PRO A 214 -1.87 9.16 -37.05
N PHE A 215 -1.84 7.99 -36.40
CA PHE A 215 -3.00 7.10 -36.32
C PHE A 215 -3.78 7.42 -35.03
N PRO A 216 -5.13 7.52 -35.06
CA PRO A 216 -5.95 7.85 -33.88
C PRO A 216 -6.02 6.67 -32.89
N LEU A 217 -4.88 6.29 -32.33
CA LEU A 217 -4.67 5.15 -31.42
C LEU A 217 -5.66 5.12 -30.27
N LEU A 218 -5.87 6.26 -29.61
CA LEU A 218 -6.73 6.34 -28.43
C LEU A 218 -8.19 6.04 -28.78
N MET A 219 -8.72 6.67 -29.84
CA MET A 219 -10.11 6.48 -30.27
C MET A 219 -10.36 5.05 -30.72
N VAL A 220 -9.45 4.47 -31.52
CA VAL A 220 -9.61 3.09 -32.03
C VAL A 220 -9.46 2.07 -30.89
N SER A 221 -8.54 2.30 -29.94
CA SER A 221 -8.40 1.42 -28.77
C SER A 221 -9.63 1.46 -27.88
N LEU A 222 -10.19 2.65 -27.62
CA LEU A 222 -11.45 2.79 -26.90
C LEU A 222 -12.61 2.14 -27.65
N ALA A 223 -12.69 2.33 -28.97
CA ALA A 223 -13.71 1.70 -29.79
C ALA A 223 -13.65 0.17 -29.69
N MET A 224 -12.46 -0.44 -29.82
CA MET A 224 -12.31 -1.90 -29.66
C MET A 224 -12.68 -2.38 -28.25
N LEU A 225 -12.26 -1.63 -27.22
CA LEU A 225 -12.57 -1.93 -25.81
C LEU A 225 -14.07 -1.91 -25.51
N VAL A 226 -14.84 -1.14 -26.26
CA VAL A 226 -16.30 -1.06 -26.10
C VAL A 226 -17.01 -2.06 -27.02
N VAL A 227 -16.63 -2.11 -28.30
CA VAL A 227 -17.33 -2.89 -29.32
C VAL A 227 -17.17 -4.39 -29.10
N ILE A 228 -15.95 -4.89 -28.85
CA ILE A 228 -15.73 -6.35 -28.76
C ILE A 228 -16.38 -6.94 -27.48
N PRO A 229 -16.15 -6.37 -26.28
CA PRO A 229 -16.87 -6.82 -25.09
C PRO A 229 -18.38 -6.57 -25.19
N GLY A 230 -18.81 -5.45 -25.79
CA GLY A 230 -20.23 -5.13 -26.00
C GLY A 230 -20.96 -6.13 -26.91
N LEU A 231 -20.32 -6.56 -28.00
CA LEU A 231 -20.84 -7.62 -28.86
C LEU A 231 -20.96 -8.94 -28.11
N THR A 232 -20.01 -9.24 -27.23
CA THR A 232 -20.05 -10.46 -26.41
C THR A 232 -21.22 -10.43 -25.42
N ILE A 233 -21.48 -9.27 -24.81
CA ILE A 233 -22.66 -9.07 -23.95
C ILE A 233 -23.95 -9.24 -24.76
N ALA A 234 -24.01 -8.72 -25.98
CA ALA A 234 -25.20 -8.83 -26.84
C ALA A 234 -25.48 -10.28 -27.27
N LEU A 235 -24.44 -11.10 -27.48
CA LEU A 235 -24.57 -12.48 -27.94
C LEU A 235 -24.73 -13.49 -26.80
N SER A 236 -23.99 -13.33 -25.71
CA SER A 236 -23.96 -14.28 -24.59
C SER A 236 -24.81 -13.86 -23.40
N GLY A 237 -25.36 -12.64 -23.40
CA GLY A 237 -26.08 -12.07 -22.26
C GLY A 237 -25.17 -11.33 -21.29
N ASN A 238 -25.74 -10.86 -20.17
CA ASN A 238 -25.00 -10.06 -19.21
C ASN A 238 -24.05 -10.95 -18.36
N PRO A 239 -22.71 -10.73 -18.41
CA PRO A 239 -21.73 -11.51 -17.65
C PRO A 239 -21.82 -11.33 -16.14
N LEU A 240 -22.40 -10.22 -15.68
CA LEU A 240 -22.48 -9.87 -14.27
C LEU A 240 -23.89 -9.41 -13.93
N THR A 241 -24.55 -10.14 -13.02
CA THR A 241 -25.77 -9.69 -12.38
C THR A 241 -25.41 -9.01 -11.07
N TRP A 242 -26.04 -7.87 -10.78
CA TRP A 242 -25.77 -7.11 -9.56
C TRP A 242 -26.80 -7.48 -8.50
N GLN A 243 -26.34 -8.03 -7.37
CA GLN A 243 -27.20 -8.30 -6.23
C GLN A 243 -27.19 -7.08 -5.32
N SER A 244 -28.32 -6.37 -5.28
CA SER A 244 -28.49 -5.23 -4.38
C SER A 244 -28.67 -5.70 -2.94
N PRO A 245 -28.10 -4.99 -1.95
CA PRO A 245 -28.30 -5.30 -0.54
C PRO A 245 -29.76 -5.02 -0.15
N GLU A 246 -30.41 -5.99 0.50
CA GLU A 246 -31.81 -5.87 0.97
C GLU A 246 -31.86 -5.88 2.49
N LEU A 247 -32.65 -4.97 3.08
CA LEU A 247 -32.89 -4.97 4.53
C LEU A 247 -33.74 -6.18 4.92
N LYS A 248 -33.14 -7.18 5.57
CA LYS A 248 -33.82 -8.39 6.05
C LYS A 248 -33.70 -8.49 7.57
N GLY A 249 -34.82 -8.27 8.26
CA GLY A 249 -34.88 -8.26 9.72
C GLY A 249 -34.22 -7.00 10.31
N PHE A 250 -33.11 -7.18 11.03
CA PHE A 250 -32.38 -6.09 11.69
C PHE A 250 -31.11 -5.65 10.96
N ASN A 251 -30.77 -6.25 9.82
CA ASN A 251 -29.58 -5.88 9.04
C ASN A 251 -29.80 -6.06 7.53
N PHE A 252 -28.92 -5.46 6.73
CA PHE A 252 -28.87 -5.76 5.29
C PHE A 252 -28.24 -7.14 5.06
N ARG A 253 -28.75 -7.85 4.05
CA ARG A 253 -28.22 -9.13 3.56
C ARG A 253 -27.99 -9.04 2.05
N GLY A 254 -26.96 -9.72 1.59
CA GLY A 254 -26.49 -9.61 0.21
C GLY A 254 -25.64 -8.35 -0.01
N GLY A 255 -24.99 -8.28 -1.17
CA GLY A 255 -24.07 -7.20 -1.47
C GLY A 255 -22.70 -7.36 -0.80
N TRP A 256 -21.80 -6.43 -1.09
CA TRP A 256 -20.57 -6.24 -0.35
C TRP A 256 -20.79 -5.28 0.81
N VAL A 257 -20.08 -5.54 1.91
CA VAL A 257 -20.12 -4.72 3.12
C VAL A 257 -18.72 -4.20 3.39
N MET A 258 -18.58 -2.89 3.46
CA MET A 258 -17.41 -2.27 4.08
C MET A 258 -17.75 -1.93 5.52
N ILE A 259 -17.11 -2.65 6.44
CA ILE A 259 -17.35 -2.47 7.87
C ILE A 259 -16.93 -1.05 8.32
N PRO A 260 -17.58 -0.49 9.37
CA PRO A 260 -17.28 0.84 9.87
C PRO A 260 -15.81 1.08 10.18
N GLU A 261 -15.14 0.06 10.71
CA GLU A 261 -13.75 0.09 11.11
C GLU A 261 -12.83 0.31 9.89
N LEU A 262 -13.11 -0.38 8.77
CA LEU A 262 -12.37 -0.22 7.52
C LEU A 262 -12.55 1.19 6.95
N ILE A 263 -13.79 1.70 6.95
CA ILE A 263 -14.11 3.04 6.43
C ILE A 263 -13.40 4.11 7.28
N ALA A 264 -13.58 4.05 8.60
CA ALA A 264 -13.00 5.01 9.52
C ALA A 264 -11.46 5.01 9.46
N LEU A 265 -10.85 3.82 9.47
CA LEU A 265 -9.41 3.67 9.36
C LEU A 265 -8.87 4.23 8.04
N THR A 266 -9.50 3.85 6.93
CA THR A 266 -9.09 4.29 5.59
C THR A 266 -9.19 5.81 5.46
N LEU A 267 -10.29 6.41 5.93
CA LEU A 267 -10.48 7.86 5.93
C LEU A 267 -9.44 8.56 6.81
N ALA A 268 -9.24 8.09 8.05
CA ALA A 268 -8.28 8.66 8.97
C ALA A 268 -6.85 8.64 8.41
N LEU A 269 -6.39 7.49 7.92
CA LEU A 269 -5.04 7.35 7.37
C LEU A 269 -4.87 8.14 6.07
N THR A 270 -5.89 8.19 5.22
CA THR A 270 -5.90 8.97 3.98
C THR A 270 -5.75 10.45 4.28
N ILE A 271 -6.58 10.99 5.18
CA ILE A 271 -6.61 12.41 5.53
C ILE A 271 -5.32 12.84 6.22
N TYR A 272 -4.89 12.07 7.23
CA TYR A 272 -3.64 12.31 7.94
C TYR A 272 -2.44 12.32 6.98
N THR A 273 -2.28 11.27 6.18
CA THR A 273 -1.10 11.10 5.32
C THR A 273 -1.12 12.08 4.14
N ALA A 274 -2.30 12.40 3.59
CA ALA A 274 -2.45 13.38 2.52
C ALA A 274 -1.88 14.75 2.92
N ALA A 275 -2.02 15.16 4.17
CA ALA A 275 -1.49 16.43 4.65
C ALA A 275 0.05 16.48 4.62
N PHE A 276 0.73 15.38 4.96
CA PHE A 276 2.20 15.27 4.82
C PHE A 276 2.63 15.17 3.35
N ILE A 277 1.91 14.40 2.54
CA ILE A 277 2.17 14.31 1.09
C ILE A 277 2.01 15.69 0.42
N ALA A 278 1.01 16.48 0.81
CA ALA A 278 0.82 17.82 0.28
C ALA A 278 2.01 18.74 0.57
N GLU A 279 2.62 18.63 1.76
CA GLU A 279 3.83 19.38 2.11
C GLU A 279 5.03 18.94 1.26
N ILE A 280 5.19 17.64 1.04
CA ILE A 280 6.24 17.08 0.18
C ILE A 280 6.07 17.58 -1.26
N VAL A 281 4.85 17.53 -1.80
CA VAL A 281 4.54 17.98 -3.16
C VAL A 281 4.82 19.48 -3.31
N ARG A 282 4.35 20.28 -2.36
CA ARG A 282 4.61 21.73 -2.33
C ARG A 282 6.10 22.04 -2.33
N SER A 283 6.84 21.40 -1.43
CA SER A 283 8.29 21.61 -1.25
C SER A 283 9.08 21.12 -2.48
N GLY A 284 8.67 20.00 -3.07
CA GLY A 284 9.27 19.48 -4.29
C GLY A 284 9.05 20.37 -5.51
N ILE A 285 7.87 21.00 -5.64
CA ILE A 285 7.60 21.98 -6.71
C ILE A 285 8.44 23.25 -6.51
N GLN A 286 8.55 23.74 -5.27
CA GLN A 286 9.35 24.93 -4.95
C GLN A 286 10.86 24.70 -5.08
N ALA A 287 11.34 23.46 -5.01
CA ALA A 287 12.74 23.12 -5.21
C ALA A 287 13.20 23.31 -6.67
N VAL A 288 12.28 23.42 -7.63
CA VAL A 288 12.62 23.65 -9.04
C VAL A 288 13.00 25.12 -9.25
N SER A 289 14.16 25.37 -9.87
CA SER A 289 14.66 26.72 -10.13
C SER A 289 13.66 27.59 -10.91
N HIS A 290 13.47 28.83 -10.45
CA HIS A 290 12.63 29.82 -11.14
C HIS A 290 13.10 30.08 -12.58
N GLY A 291 14.40 29.99 -12.87
CA GLY A 291 14.94 30.17 -14.22
C GLY A 291 14.37 29.18 -15.25
N GLN A 292 14.02 27.96 -14.84
CA GLN A 292 13.35 26.99 -15.72
C GLN A 292 11.94 27.44 -16.09
N THR A 293 11.23 28.05 -15.13
CA THR A 293 9.89 28.59 -15.35
C THR A 293 9.95 29.86 -16.21
N GLU A 294 10.93 30.73 -15.97
CA GLU A 294 11.16 31.94 -16.76
C GLU A 294 11.54 31.63 -18.20
N ALA A 295 12.49 30.72 -18.42
CA ALA A 295 12.88 30.28 -19.77
C ALA A 295 11.68 29.68 -20.54
N ALA A 296 10.87 28.85 -19.87
CA ALA A 296 9.67 28.28 -20.47
C ALA A 296 8.62 29.36 -20.81
N ARG A 297 8.48 30.41 -19.98
CA ARG A 297 7.64 31.58 -20.28
C ARG A 297 8.19 32.39 -21.46
N SER A 298 9.52 32.58 -21.56
CA SER A 298 10.17 33.27 -22.68
C SER A 298 9.95 32.54 -24.02
N LEU A 299 9.76 31.22 -23.99
CA LEU A 299 9.35 30.41 -25.15
C LEU A 299 7.83 30.50 -25.46
N GLY A 300 7.08 31.35 -24.76
CA GLY A 300 5.65 31.53 -24.97
C GLY A 300 4.78 30.36 -24.46
N LEU A 301 5.31 29.48 -23.62
CA LEU A 301 4.53 28.35 -23.10
C LEU A 301 3.47 28.83 -22.09
N PRO A 302 2.20 28.37 -22.21
CA PRO A 302 1.18 28.68 -21.22
C PRO A 302 1.47 27.96 -19.89
N ALA A 303 1.04 28.56 -18.78
CA ALA A 303 1.32 28.10 -17.42
C ALA A 303 1.02 26.60 -17.18
N GLY A 304 -0.08 26.08 -17.75
CA GLY A 304 -0.40 24.65 -17.65
C GLY A 304 0.61 23.73 -18.36
N LYS A 305 1.15 24.16 -19.51
CA LYS A 305 2.21 23.41 -20.20
C LYS A 305 3.52 23.49 -19.44
N ILE A 306 3.85 24.65 -18.86
CA ILE A 306 5.05 24.81 -18.02
C ILE A 306 4.97 23.85 -16.82
N LEU A 307 3.84 23.84 -16.11
CA LEU A 307 3.64 22.94 -14.97
C LEU A 307 3.79 21.47 -15.39
N ARG A 308 3.10 21.05 -16.46
CA ARG A 308 3.07 19.65 -16.89
C ARG A 308 4.39 19.15 -17.51
N LEU A 309 5.08 20.00 -18.28
CA LEU A 309 6.23 19.59 -19.09
C LEU A 309 7.58 19.93 -18.46
N VAL A 310 7.63 20.94 -17.59
CA VAL A 310 8.90 21.44 -17.01
C VAL A 310 8.94 21.17 -15.52
N VAL A 311 7.96 21.69 -14.78
CA VAL A 311 8.01 21.70 -13.30
C VAL A 311 7.71 20.34 -12.70
N ILE A 312 6.60 19.69 -13.06
CA ILE A 312 6.21 18.38 -12.50
C ILE A 312 7.27 17.30 -12.75
N PRO A 313 7.82 17.13 -13.97
CA PRO A 313 8.83 16.10 -14.21
C PRO A 313 10.11 16.28 -13.38
N GLN A 314 10.49 17.52 -13.08
CA GLN A 314 11.65 17.83 -12.26
C GLN A 314 11.35 17.67 -10.76
N SER A 315 10.19 18.16 -10.31
CA SER A 315 9.79 18.07 -8.90
C SER A 315 9.59 16.63 -8.44
N LEU A 316 9.16 15.72 -9.33
CA LEU A 316 9.01 14.29 -9.01
C LEU A 316 10.29 13.67 -8.44
N ARG A 317 11.48 14.10 -8.88
CA ARG A 317 12.76 13.60 -8.34
C ARG A 317 12.96 13.95 -6.87
N VAL A 318 12.48 15.12 -6.48
CA VAL A 318 12.58 15.61 -5.09
C VAL A 318 11.46 15.00 -4.23
N ILE A 319 10.30 14.74 -4.83
CA ILE A 319 9.10 14.23 -4.15
C ILE A 319 9.19 12.74 -3.82
N ILE A 320 9.73 11.90 -4.72
CA ILE A 320 9.69 10.43 -4.58
C ILE A 320 10.40 9.89 -3.32
N PRO A 321 11.62 10.33 -2.96
CA PRO A 321 12.29 9.82 -1.77
C PRO A 321 11.49 10.00 -0.47
N PRO A 322 10.99 11.21 -0.12
CA PRO A 322 10.16 11.38 1.08
C PRO A 322 8.78 10.72 0.97
N LEU A 323 8.20 10.56 -0.23
CA LEU A 323 6.96 9.77 -0.39
C LEU A 323 7.14 8.31 0.05
N THR A 324 8.31 7.73 -0.21
CA THR A 324 8.64 6.36 0.20
C THR A 324 8.47 6.20 1.71
N SER A 325 9.00 7.16 2.49
CA SER A 325 8.83 7.18 3.94
C SER A 325 7.37 7.32 4.36
N GLN A 326 6.57 8.13 3.65
CA GLN A 326 5.14 8.27 3.98
C GLN A 326 4.35 6.98 3.70
N TYR A 327 4.66 6.25 2.64
CA TYR A 327 4.01 4.96 2.36
C TYR A 327 4.38 3.90 3.40
N LEU A 328 5.65 3.86 3.82
CA LEU A 328 6.09 2.99 4.92
C LEU A 328 5.40 3.34 6.23
N ASN A 329 5.26 4.63 6.53
CA ASN A 329 4.58 5.08 7.74
C ASN A 329 3.09 4.79 7.70
N LEU A 330 2.42 4.96 6.55
CA LEU A 330 1.00 4.62 6.41
C LEU A 330 0.77 3.12 6.65
N ALA A 331 1.58 2.26 6.03
CA ALA A 331 1.49 0.82 6.24
C ALA A 331 1.72 0.43 7.71
N LYS A 332 2.68 1.06 8.40
CA LYS A 332 2.89 0.83 9.84
C LYS A 332 1.73 1.36 10.68
N ASN A 333 1.24 2.57 10.39
CA ASN A 333 0.14 3.20 11.11
C ASN A 333 -1.19 2.46 10.94
N SER A 334 -1.32 1.59 9.92
CA SER A 334 -2.48 0.70 9.82
C SER A 334 -2.64 -0.19 11.05
N SER A 335 -1.56 -0.51 11.77
CA SER A 335 -1.63 -1.31 13.00
C SER A 335 -2.34 -0.62 14.16
N LEU A 336 -2.48 0.71 14.11
CA LEU A 336 -3.25 1.46 15.11
C LEU A 336 -4.73 1.10 15.08
N ALA A 337 -5.19 0.45 14.00
CA ALA A 337 -6.56 0.00 13.85
C ALA A 337 -6.98 -1.05 14.88
N ALA A 338 -6.02 -1.73 15.52
CA ALA A 338 -6.30 -2.60 16.66
C ALA A 338 -7.07 -1.87 17.77
N GLY A 339 -6.91 -0.54 17.90
CA GLY A 339 -7.66 0.28 18.86
C GLY A 339 -9.14 0.43 18.57
N ILE A 340 -9.60 0.17 17.34
CA ILE A 340 -11.02 0.16 16.96
C ILE A 340 -11.53 -1.24 16.58
N GLY A 341 -10.72 -2.28 16.79
CA GLY A 341 -11.10 -3.67 16.49
C GLY A 341 -11.15 -4.02 15.00
N TYR A 342 -10.49 -3.26 14.12
CA TYR A 342 -10.34 -3.67 12.73
C TYR A 342 -9.47 -4.95 12.66
N PRO A 343 -9.91 -6.03 11.97
CA PRO A 343 -9.21 -7.32 12.00
C PRO A 343 -7.99 -7.35 11.06
N ASP A 344 -7.01 -6.51 11.33
CA ASP A 344 -5.71 -6.53 10.67
C ASP A 344 -4.74 -7.53 11.32
N MET A 345 -3.51 -7.59 10.80
CA MET A 345 -2.48 -8.46 11.34
C MET A 345 -2.23 -8.25 12.83
N VAL A 346 -2.20 -7.01 13.33
CA VAL A 346 -1.94 -6.76 14.76
C VAL A 346 -3.14 -7.14 15.62
N SER A 347 -4.36 -6.75 15.23
CA SER A 347 -5.57 -7.08 15.99
C SER A 347 -5.80 -8.60 16.06
N LEU A 348 -5.63 -9.30 14.94
CA LEU A 348 -5.85 -10.74 14.89
C LEU A 348 -4.73 -11.49 15.62
N PHE A 349 -3.46 -11.26 15.27
CA PHE A 349 -2.35 -12.04 15.83
C PHE A 349 -1.97 -11.56 17.22
N ALA A 350 -1.48 -10.32 17.33
CA ALA A 350 -1.03 -9.78 18.61
C ALA A 350 -2.19 -9.50 19.60
N GLY A 351 -3.44 -9.51 19.13
CA GLY A 351 -4.63 -9.48 19.97
C GLY A 351 -5.18 -10.89 20.23
N THR A 352 -6.04 -11.39 19.34
CA THR A 352 -6.85 -12.60 19.61
C THR A 352 -6.01 -13.88 19.70
N VAL A 353 -5.16 -14.15 18.71
CA VAL A 353 -4.37 -15.40 18.67
C VAL A 353 -3.38 -15.47 19.82
N LEU A 354 -2.72 -14.35 20.15
CA LEU A 354 -1.84 -14.26 21.30
C LEU A 354 -2.55 -14.62 22.60
N ASN A 355 -3.74 -14.05 22.82
CA ASN A 355 -4.52 -14.28 24.03
C ASN A 355 -5.07 -15.71 24.14
N GLN A 356 -5.40 -16.35 23.01
CA GLN A 356 -5.92 -17.72 22.99
C GLN A 356 -4.83 -18.79 23.10
N THR A 357 -3.66 -18.58 22.47
CA THR A 357 -2.58 -19.57 22.40
C THR A 357 -1.51 -19.40 23.48
N GLY A 358 -1.33 -18.18 23.99
CA GLY A 358 -0.25 -17.83 24.91
C GLY A 358 1.15 -17.82 24.28
N GLN A 359 1.28 -18.04 22.97
CA GLN A 359 2.56 -18.19 22.27
C GLN A 359 3.15 -16.84 21.86
N ALA A 360 3.56 -16.07 22.86
CA ALA A 360 3.94 -14.67 22.70
C ALA A 360 5.11 -14.45 21.75
N ILE A 361 6.15 -15.27 21.84
CA ILE A 361 7.36 -15.07 21.05
C ILE A 361 7.07 -15.30 19.57
N GLU A 362 6.42 -16.41 19.24
CA GLU A 362 6.08 -16.81 17.88
C GLU A 362 5.10 -15.82 17.24
N VAL A 363 4.03 -15.47 17.95
CA VAL A 363 2.98 -14.57 17.44
C VAL A 363 3.55 -13.17 17.16
N ILE A 364 4.35 -12.62 18.08
CA ILE A 364 4.97 -11.31 17.89
C ILE A 364 6.04 -11.38 16.80
N ALA A 365 6.85 -12.43 16.74
CA ALA A 365 7.87 -12.62 15.71
C ALA A 365 7.23 -12.69 14.30
N ILE A 366 6.13 -13.43 14.14
CA ILE A 366 5.37 -13.49 12.88
C ILE A 366 4.86 -12.09 12.53
N THR A 367 4.22 -11.40 13.47
CA THR A 367 3.67 -10.05 13.26
C THR A 367 4.74 -9.06 12.81
N MET A 368 5.88 -9.00 13.51
CA MET A 368 7.01 -8.14 13.15
C MET A 368 7.60 -8.49 11.79
N SER A 369 7.73 -9.78 11.48
CA SER A 369 8.24 -10.26 10.20
C SER A 369 7.33 -9.86 9.05
N VAL A 370 6.01 -9.89 9.23
CA VAL A 370 5.04 -9.40 8.24
C VAL A 370 5.23 -7.91 7.96
N TYR A 371 5.27 -7.06 9.00
CA TYR A 371 5.45 -5.63 8.80
C TYR A 371 6.82 -5.29 8.20
N LEU A 372 7.86 -6.06 8.53
CA LEU A 372 9.16 -5.95 7.90
C LEU A 372 9.09 -6.32 6.41
N ALA A 373 8.44 -7.44 6.07
CA ALA A 373 8.28 -7.88 4.69
C ALA A 373 7.48 -6.87 3.85
N ILE A 374 6.39 -6.32 4.38
CA ILE A 374 5.62 -5.24 3.75
C ILE A 374 6.51 -4.01 3.56
N SER A 375 7.26 -3.60 4.58
CA SER A 375 8.16 -2.45 4.51
C SER A 375 9.26 -2.62 3.45
N ILE A 376 9.89 -3.79 3.40
CA ILE A 376 10.91 -4.10 2.40
C ILE A 376 10.29 -4.10 1.00
N SER A 377 9.10 -4.68 0.83
CA SER A 377 8.39 -4.71 -0.46
C SER A 377 8.08 -3.31 -0.98
N ILE A 378 7.54 -2.43 -0.13
CA ILE A 378 7.29 -1.02 -0.47
C ILE A 378 8.61 -0.31 -0.81
N SER A 379 9.65 -0.49 0.01
CA SER A 379 10.96 0.13 -0.20
C SER A 379 11.61 -0.31 -1.51
N LEU A 380 11.59 -1.60 -1.82
CA LEU A 380 12.12 -2.14 -3.09
C LEU A 380 11.38 -1.58 -4.30
N PHE A 381 10.05 -1.56 -4.25
CA PHE A 381 9.21 -1.00 -5.31
C PHE A 381 9.51 0.49 -5.52
N MET A 382 9.56 1.26 -4.44
CA MET A 382 9.82 2.71 -4.51
C MET A 382 11.25 3.03 -4.94
N ASN A 383 12.24 2.24 -4.52
CA ASN A 383 13.63 2.39 -4.97
C ASN A 383 13.76 2.09 -6.47
N TRP A 384 13.07 1.06 -6.97
CA TRP A 384 12.98 0.79 -8.40
C TRP A 384 12.34 1.96 -9.16
N TYR A 385 11.25 2.51 -8.64
CA TYR A 385 10.57 3.66 -9.23
C TYR A 385 11.46 4.91 -9.24
N ASN A 386 12.15 5.18 -8.13
CA ASN A 386 13.10 6.29 -8.00
C ASN A 386 14.23 6.20 -9.06
N LYS A 387 14.81 5.01 -9.23
CA LYS A 387 15.85 4.78 -10.26
C LYS A 387 15.37 5.05 -11.69
N ARG A 388 14.08 4.83 -12.00
CA ARG A 388 13.51 5.14 -13.32
C ARG A 388 13.29 6.64 -13.57
N ILE A 389 13.09 7.42 -12.51
CA ILE A 389 12.79 8.86 -12.59
C ILE A 389 14.06 9.72 -12.47
N ALA A 390 15.12 9.20 -11.87
CA ALA A 390 16.44 9.82 -11.91
C ALA A 390 16.92 9.92 -13.38
N LEU A 391 17.17 11.14 -13.87
CA LEU A 391 17.89 11.29 -15.13
C LEU A 391 19.35 10.91 -14.90
N ILE A 392 19.89 10.15 -15.85
CA ILE A 392 21.33 9.94 -15.97
C ILE A 392 21.92 11.32 -16.32
N GLU A 393 22.50 11.99 -15.33
CA GLU A 393 23.40 13.11 -15.60
C GLU A 393 24.53 12.55 -16.48
N ARG A 394 24.63 13.05 -17.71
CA ARG A 394 25.70 12.72 -18.65
C ARG A 394 26.76 13.81 -18.61
#